data_AF-B1XTZ9-F1
#
_entry.id   AF-B1XTZ9-F1
#
_cell.length_a   1.000
_cell.length_b   1.000
_cell.length_c   1.000
_cell.angle_alpha   90.00
_cell.angle_beta   90.00
_cell.angle_gamma   90.00
#
_symmetry.space_group_name_H-M   'P 1'
#
loop_
_entity.id
_entity.type
_entity.pdbx_description
1 polymer ?
#
loop_
_entity_poly.entity_id
_entity_poly.type
_entity_poly.pdbx_seq_one_letter_code
_entity_poly.pdbx_strand_id
1 'polypeptide(L)'
;MLKAFQDALSLLGGVLGIVLVSLQVSLSTLFIGTLLGLPIGALLATEQFTGKKSIIVTLNTLMGVPTVIVGVLVYLMLSRSGPLGAWGWLFTPKGIIVAQTLLTTPLIAALSRQILEDFWKIHRDSFLSLRLPPLSRFK
;
A
#
# COMPACT_ATOMS: atom_id res chain seq x y z
N MET A 1 -4.01 -21.85 -41.73
CA MET A 1 -4.12 -20.43 -41.35
C MET A 1 -5.35 -20.15 -40.48
N LEU A 2 -6.58 -20.47 -40.89
CA LEU A 2 -7.80 -20.16 -40.11
C LEU A 2 -7.81 -20.72 -38.68
N LYS A 3 -7.33 -21.97 -38.50
CA LYS A 3 -7.26 -22.66 -37.20
C LYS A 3 -6.31 -21.96 -36.21
N ALA A 4 -5.14 -21.53 -36.69
CA ALA A 4 -4.19 -20.76 -35.89
C ALA A 4 -4.74 -19.38 -35.47
N PHE A 5 -5.57 -18.77 -36.32
CA PHE A 5 -6.24 -17.51 -35.98
C PHE A 5 -7.34 -17.70 -34.92
N GLN A 6 -8.09 -18.80 -34.98
CA GLN A 6 -9.06 -19.18 -33.95
C GLN A 6 -8.37 -19.49 -32.61
N ASP A 7 -7.25 -20.22 -32.64
CA ASP A 7 -6.45 -20.52 -31.46
C ASP A 7 -5.90 -19.23 -30.82
N ALA A 8 -5.40 -18.29 -31.64
CA ALA A 8 -4.97 -16.96 -31.19
C ALA A 8 -6.13 -16.15 -30.57
N LEU A 9 -7.33 -16.19 -31.16
CA LEU A 9 -8.50 -15.51 -30.60
C LEU A 9 -8.93 -16.11 -29.25
N SER A 10 -8.81 -17.43 -29.10
CA SER A 10 -9.13 -18.11 -27.84
C SER A 10 -8.14 -17.75 -26.72
N LEU A 11 -6.85 -17.60 -27.06
CA LEU A 11 -5.81 -17.14 -26.14
C LEU A 11 -6.07 -15.70 -25.64
N LEU A 12 -6.57 -14.81 -26.50
CA LEU A 12 -6.95 -13.45 -26.09
C LEU A 12 -8.01 -13.45 -24.97
N GLY A 13 -8.97 -14.38 -25.03
CA GLY A 13 -9.98 -14.54 -23.96
C GLY A 13 -9.35 -14.90 -22.61
N GLY A 14 -8.36 -15.81 -22.61
CA GLY A 14 -7.62 -16.18 -21.39
C GLY A 14 -6.78 -15.02 -20.83
N VAL A 15 -6.12 -14.27 -21.71
CA VAL A 15 -5.32 -13.09 -21.34
C VAL A 15 -6.19 -12.00 -20.71
N LEU A 16 -7.37 -11.74 -21.27
CA LEU A 16 -8.31 -10.76 -20.70
C LEU A 16 -8.70 -11.12 -19.25
N GLY A 17 -8.90 -12.40 -18.94
CA GLY A 17 -9.16 -12.85 -17.57
C GLY A 17 -8.00 -12.51 -16.61
N ILE A 18 -6.76 -12.76 -17.03
CA ILE A 18 -5.56 -12.44 -16.24
C ILE A 18 -5.44 -10.93 -16.02
N VAL A 19 -5.69 -10.14 -17.07
CA VAL A 19 -5.65 -8.67 -16.99
C VAL A 19 -6.70 -8.17 -16.01
N LEU A 20 -7.93 -8.67 -16.06
CA LEU A 20 -9.01 -8.25 -15.15
C LEU A 20 -8.70 -8.60 -13.68
N VAL A 21 -8.20 -9.81 -13.40
CA VAL A 21 -7.78 -10.18 -12.05
C VAL A 21 -6.61 -9.30 -11.58
N SER A 22 -5.63 -9.05 -12.42
CA SER A 22 -4.48 -8.20 -12.09
C SER A 22 -4.89 -6.75 -11.79
N LEU A 23 -5.82 -6.21 -12.58
CA LEU A 23 -6.42 -4.89 -12.37
C LEU A 23 -7.20 -4.86 -11.05
N GLN A 24 -8.09 -5.84 -10.83
CA GLN A 24 -8.89 -5.93 -9.62
C GLN A 24 -8.01 -5.93 -8.36
N VAL A 25 -6.99 -6.79 -8.34
CA VAL A 25 -6.08 -6.91 -7.20
C VAL A 25 -5.27 -5.62 -7.01
N SER A 26 -4.68 -5.09 -8.08
CA SER A 26 -3.85 -3.88 -7.99
C SER A 26 -4.66 -2.64 -7.55
N LEU A 27 -5.86 -2.44 -8.09
CA LEU A 27 -6.73 -1.33 -7.72
C LEU A 27 -7.25 -1.46 -6.29
N SER A 28 -7.63 -2.67 -5.86
CA SER A 28 -8.09 -2.92 -4.49
C SER A 28 -6.99 -2.65 -3.48
N THR A 29 -5.80 -3.17 -3.74
CA THR A 29 -4.59 -2.91 -2.95
C THR A 29 -4.29 -1.42 -2.90
N LEU A 30 -4.27 -0.74 -4.04
CA LEU A 30 -3.97 0.68 -4.11
C LEU A 30 -4.96 1.48 -3.27
N PHE A 31 -6.26 1.18 -3.39
CA PHE A 31 -7.30 1.85 -2.63
C PHE A 31 -7.12 1.67 -1.11
N ILE A 32 -6.86 0.44 -0.64
CA ILE A 32 -6.63 0.18 0.79
C ILE A 32 -5.32 0.84 1.25
N GLY A 33 -4.27 0.72 0.44
CA GLY A 33 -2.95 1.28 0.72
C GLY A 33 -2.96 2.81 0.78
N THR A 34 -3.75 3.50 -0.06
CA THR A 34 -3.91 4.96 0.01
C THR A 34 -4.77 5.36 1.20
N LEU A 35 -5.85 4.64 1.47
CA LEU A 35 -6.74 4.90 2.60
C LEU A 35 -6.00 4.82 3.94
N LEU A 36 -5.03 3.92 4.07
CA LEU A 36 -4.20 3.77 5.27
C LEU A 36 -2.93 4.64 5.21
N GLY A 37 -2.23 4.61 4.08
CA GLY A 37 -0.93 5.24 3.92
C GLY A 37 -0.98 6.77 3.92
N LEU A 38 -1.98 7.38 3.26
CA LEU A 38 -2.08 8.84 3.18
C LEU A 38 -2.33 9.48 4.56
N PRO A 39 -3.28 9.00 5.39
CA PRO A 39 -3.45 9.55 6.74
C PRO A 39 -2.19 9.39 7.59
N ILE A 40 -1.52 8.23 7.54
CA ILE A 40 -0.27 7.99 8.28
C ILE A 40 0.81 8.99 7.83
N GLY A 41 0.99 9.16 6.51
CA GLY A 41 1.97 10.08 5.94
C GLY A 41 1.69 11.54 6.32
N ALA A 42 0.43 11.96 6.23
CA ALA A 42 -0.01 13.32 6.59
C ALA A 42 0.18 13.63 8.08
N LEU A 43 -0.18 12.69 8.97
CA LEU A 43 0.04 12.84 10.41
C LEU A 43 1.54 12.91 10.72
N LEU A 44 2.36 12.06 10.11
CA LEU A 44 3.81 12.09 10.32
C LEU A 44 4.46 13.35 9.76
N ALA A 45 3.91 13.98 8.72
CA ALA A 45 4.44 15.23 8.19
C ALA A 45 4.10 16.43 9.08
N THR A 46 2.86 16.54 9.52
CA THR A 46 2.32 17.73 10.20
C THR A 46 2.55 17.74 11.71
N GLU A 47 2.49 16.58 12.36
CA GLU A 47 2.54 16.47 13.82
C GLU A 47 3.96 16.26 14.36
N GLN A 48 4.20 16.70 15.61
CA GLN A 48 5.44 16.43 16.34
C GLN A 48 5.12 15.70 17.65
N PHE A 49 5.52 14.42 17.74
CA PHE A 49 5.35 13.58 18.92
C PHE A 49 6.57 12.67 19.13
N THR A 50 6.80 12.23 20.37
CA THR A 50 8.04 11.54 20.80
C THR A 50 8.39 10.29 19.97
N GLY A 51 7.40 9.53 19.49
CA GLY A 51 7.60 8.32 18.69
C GLY A 51 7.79 8.52 17.17
N LYS A 52 7.66 9.75 16.67
CA LYS A 52 7.65 10.06 15.22
C LYS A 52 8.89 9.55 14.49
N LYS A 53 10.07 9.77 15.07
CA LYS A 53 11.35 9.37 14.45
C LYS A 53 11.44 7.85 14.26
N SER A 54 11.02 7.07 15.26
CA SER A 54 11.02 5.61 15.18
C SER A 54 10.11 5.11 14.07
N ILE A 55 8.88 5.65 13.96
CA ILE A 55 7.94 5.28 12.90
C ILE A 55 8.51 5.62 11.52
N ILE A 56 9.11 6.81 11.37
CA ILE A 56 9.74 7.21 10.10
C ILE A 56 10.87 6.25 9.72
N VAL A 57 11.74 5.89 10.67
CA VAL A 57 12.81 4.92 10.41
C VAL A 57 12.22 3.58 9.97
N THR A 58 11.23 3.05 10.69
CA THR A 58 10.56 1.80 10.32
C THR A 58 9.96 1.84 8.92
N LEU A 59 9.23 2.91 8.58
CA LEU A 59 8.63 3.06 7.24
C LEU A 59 9.71 3.08 6.13
N ASN A 60 10.79 3.83 6.33
CA ASN A 60 11.89 3.86 5.35
C ASN A 60 12.65 2.53 5.29
N THR A 61 12.82 1.83 6.41
CA THR A 61 13.40 0.48 6.42
C THR A 61 12.53 -0.49 5.62
N LEU A 62 11.21 -0.47 5.82
CA LEU A 62 10.26 -1.32 5.10
C LEU A 62 10.28 -1.07 3.58
N MET A 63 10.59 0.15 3.13
CA MET A 63 10.78 0.43 1.69
C MET A 63 12.01 -0.27 1.10
N GLY A 64 13.03 -0.56 1.90
CA GLY A 64 14.25 -1.24 1.47
C GLY A 64 14.22 -2.76 1.63
N VAL A 65 13.18 -3.32 2.26
CA VAL A 65 13.05 -4.77 2.46
C VAL A 65 12.82 -5.45 1.10
N PRO A 66 13.59 -6.50 0.76
CA PRO A 66 13.32 -7.30 -0.43
C PRO A 66 11.87 -7.81 -0.43
N THR A 67 11.15 -7.56 -1.51
CA THR A 67 9.71 -7.91 -1.64
C THR A 67 9.45 -9.40 -1.42
N VAL A 68 10.42 -10.26 -1.76
CA VAL A 68 10.37 -11.71 -1.51
C VAL A 68 10.24 -12.05 -0.03
N ILE A 69 10.89 -11.31 0.87
CA ILE A 69 10.83 -11.57 2.33
C ILE A 69 9.40 -11.36 2.82
N VAL A 70 8.77 -10.26 2.40
CA VAL A 70 7.37 -9.97 2.76
C VAL A 70 6.44 -11.03 2.19
N GLY A 71 6.67 -11.47 0.94
CA GLY A 71 5.92 -12.56 0.33
C GLY A 71 6.01 -13.87 1.12
N VAL A 72 7.21 -14.26 1.57
CA VAL A 72 7.43 -15.47 2.38
C VAL A 72 6.77 -15.33 3.75
N LEU A 73 6.87 -14.17 4.40
CA LEU A 73 6.20 -13.95 5.69
C LEU A 73 4.68 -14.10 5.55
N VAL A 74 4.08 -13.47 4.54
CA VAL A 74 2.63 -13.58 4.29
C VAL A 74 2.25 -15.01 3.90
N TYR A 75 3.07 -15.70 3.10
CA TYR A 75 2.88 -17.11 2.79
C TYR A 75 2.84 -17.96 4.07
N LEU A 76 3.82 -17.81 4.96
CA LEU A 76 3.87 -18.56 6.22
C LEU A 76 2.65 -18.24 7.10
N MET A 77 2.23 -16.97 7.17
CA MET A 77 1.05 -16.55 7.92
C MET A 77 -0.25 -17.17 7.40
N LEU A 78 -0.45 -17.19 6.08
CA LEU A 78 -1.65 -17.72 5.42
C LEU A 78 -1.60 -19.22 5.13
N SER A 79 -0.43 -19.86 5.32
CA SER A 79 -0.27 -21.30 5.14
C SER A 79 -1.19 -22.06 6.09
N ARG A 80 -1.53 -23.32 5.75
CA ARG A 80 -2.44 -24.15 6.58
C ARG A 80 -1.97 -24.31 8.02
N SER A 81 -0.65 -24.30 8.25
CA SER A 81 -0.02 -24.40 9.57
C SER A 81 0.24 -23.03 10.21
N GLY A 82 -0.07 -21.95 9.49
CA GLY A 82 0.15 -20.57 9.91
C GLY A 82 -0.98 -20.02 10.78
N PRO A 83 -0.73 -18.91 11.50
CA PRO A 83 -1.71 -18.28 12.40
C PRO A 83 -3.02 -17.86 11.69
N LEU A 84 -2.97 -17.52 10.41
CA LEU A 84 -4.12 -17.10 9.59
C LEU A 84 -4.55 -18.19 8.60
N GLY A 85 -4.04 -19.42 8.75
CA GLY A 85 -4.31 -20.54 7.84
C GLY A 85 -5.78 -20.92 7.73
N ALA A 86 -6.55 -20.71 8.80
CA ALA A 86 -7.99 -20.98 8.85
C ALA A 86 -8.80 -20.16 7.83
N TRP A 87 -8.27 -19.04 7.33
CA TRP A 87 -8.94 -18.20 6.33
C TRP A 87 -8.90 -18.81 4.93
N GLY A 88 -7.95 -19.71 4.64
CA GLY A 88 -7.84 -20.36 3.33
C GLY A 88 -7.54 -19.39 2.18
N TRP A 89 -6.94 -18.22 2.46
CA TRP A 89 -6.68 -17.19 1.43
C TRP A 89 -5.41 -17.43 0.63
N LEU A 90 -4.60 -18.43 0.98
CA LEU A 90 -3.40 -18.79 0.23
C LEU A 90 -3.75 -19.13 -1.22
N PHE A 91 -3.02 -18.56 -2.18
CA PHE A 91 -3.25 -18.68 -3.63
C PHE A 91 -4.59 -18.12 -4.13
N THR A 92 -5.25 -17.24 -3.35
CA THR A 92 -6.46 -16.54 -3.78
C THR A 92 -6.19 -15.05 -4.02
N PRO A 93 -7.02 -14.35 -4.84
CA PRO A 93 -6.91 -12.89 -5.00
C PRO A 93 -6.96 -12.13 -3.67
N LYS A 94 -7.74 -12.61 -2.67
CA LYS A 94 -7.79 -12.01 -1.34
C LYS A 94 -6.44 -12.05 -0.63
N GLY A 95 -5.74 -13.18 -0.68
CA GLY A 95 -4.40 -13.31 -0.13
C GLY A 95 -3.37 -12.42 -0.83
N ILE A 96 -3.48 -12.30 -2.16
CA ILE A 96 -2.62 -11.40 -2.96
C ILE A 96 -2.85 -9.95 -2.55
N ILE A 97 -4.10 -9.51 -2.40
CA ILE A 97 -4.44 -8.14 -1.96
C ILE A 97 -3.84 -7.84 -0.59
N VAL A 98 -3.92 -8.77 0.38
CA VAL A 98 -3.31 -8.60 1.70
C VAL A 98 -1.79 -8.44 1.60
N ALA A 99 -1.13 -9.32 0.84
CA ALA A 99 0.32 -9.28 0.67
C ALA A 99 0.78 -7.97 0.02
N GLN A 100 0.10 -7.56 -1.06
CA GLN A 100 0.41 -6.30 -1.72
C GLN A 100 0.09 -5.10 -0.82
N THR A 101 -0.99 -5.12 -0.04
CA THR A 101 -1.36 -3.99 0.83
C THR A 101 -0.29 -3.75 1.89
N LEU A 102 0.29 -4.82 2.43
CA LEU A 102 1.40 -4.76 3.38
C LEU A 102 2.66 -4.12 2.78
N LEU A 103 2.89 -4.31 1.48
CA LEU A 103 3.99 -3.67 0.74
C LEU A 103 3.67 -2.21 0.37
N THR A 104 2.47 -1.95 -0.15
CA THR A 104 2.09 -0.66 -0.72
C THR A 104 1.84 0.39 0.37
N THR A 105 1.29 0.01 1.53
CA THR A 105 0.98 0.94 2.64
C THR A 105 2.21 1.71 3.16
N PRO A 106 3.33 1.07 3.56
CA PRO A 106 4.49 1.79 4.05
C PRO A 106 5.13 2.67 2.96
N LEU A 107 5.09 2.21 1.70
CA LEU A 107 5.57 2.99 0.55
C LEU A 107 4.76 4.29 0.38
N ILE A 108 3.42 4.19 0.36
CA ILE A 108 2.54 5.36 0.24
C ILE A 108 2.73 6.29 1.45
N ALA A 109 2.77 5.75 2.67
CA ALA A 109 2.95 6.54 3.88
C ALA A 109 4.27 7.31 3.89
N ALA A 110 5.37 6.67 3.50
CA ALA A 110 6.69 7.29 3.47
C ALA A 110 6.78 8.38 2.39
N LEU A 111 6.31 8.11 1.17
CA LEU A 111 6.30 9.09 0.07
C LEU A 111 5.38 10.26 0.39
N SER A 112 4.17 9.99 0.90
CA SER A 112 3.23 11.04 1.31
C SER A 112 3.83 11.92 2.40
N ARG A 113 4.45 11.32 3.42
CA ARG A 113 5.16 12.09 4.46
C ARG A 113 6.24 12.98 3.87
N GLN A 114 7.13 12.43 3.01
CA GLN A 114 8.23 13.18 2.41
C GLN A 114 7.71 14.40 1.66
N ILE A 115 6.72 14.21 0.78
CA ILE A 115 6.10 15.28 0.00
C ILE A 115 5.43 16.30 0.92
N LEU A 116 4.56 15.86 1.83
CA LEU A 116 3.82 16.77 2.71
C LEU A 116 4.73 17.53 3.69
N GLU A 117 5.81 16.92 4.16
CA GLU A 117 6.76 17.57 5.06
C GLU A 117 7.49 18.72 4.36
N ASP A 118 7.86 18.54 3.09
CA ASP A 118 8.50 19.58 2.28
C ASP A 118 7.53 20.74 2.00
N PHE A 119 6.28 20.44 1.63
CA PHE A 119 5.24 21.46 1.48
C PHE A 119 4.93 22.18 2.78
N TRP A 120 4.85 21.45 3.90
CA TRP A 120 4.58 22.02 5.22
C TRP A 120 5.69 22.98 5.64
N LYS A 121 6.96 22.64 5.44
CA LYS A 121 8.09 23.54 5.73
C LYS A 121 7.98 24.88 5.01
N ILE A 122 7.47 24.89 3.78
CA ILE A 122 7.36 26.10 2.95
C ILE A 122 6.11 26.92 3.30
N HIS A 123 4.96 26.26 3.52
CA HIS A 123 3.66 26.94 3.59
C HIS A 123 3.09 27.09 5.00
N ARG A 124 3.76 26.54 6.04
CA ARG A 124 3.25 26.54 7.42
C ARG A 124 2.85 27.93 7.89
N ASP A 125 3.66 28.94 7.64
CA ASP A 125 3.39 30.30 8.11
C ASP A 125 2.18 30.93 7.41
N SER A 126 1.98 30.62 6.12
CA SER A 126 0.78 31.00 5.36
C SER A 126 -0.48 30.28 5.86
N PHE A 127 -0.39 29.00 6.24
CA PHE A 127 -1.54 28.28 6.80
C PHE A 127 -1.93 28.80 8.19
N LEU A 128 -0.93 29.16 9.02
CA LEU A 128 -1.16 29.71 10.35
C LEU A 128 -1.75 31.14 10.29
N SER A 129 -1.35 31.95 9.30
CA SER A 129 -1.92 33.29 9.11
C SER A 129 -3.40 33.26 8.68
N LEU A 130 -3.81 32.22 7.94
CA LEU A 130 -5.21 31.93 7.59
C LEU A 130 -6.04 31.37 8.77
N ARG A 131 -5.47 31.29 9.98
CA ARG A 131 -6.08 30.70 11.18
C ARG A 131 -6.59 29.26 10.99
N LEU A 132 -6.06 28.52 10.02
CA LEU A 132 -6.36 27.11 9.88
C LEU A 132 -5.66 26.38 11.04
N PRO A 133 -6.43 25.80 11.98
CA PRO A 133 -5.81 25.11 13.10
C PRO A 133 -5.00 23.93 12.57
N PRO A 134 -3.81 23.64 13.16
CA PRO A 134 -3.18 22.35 12.93
C PRO A 134 -4.18 21.26 13.29
N LEU A 135 -4.21 20.13 12.56
CA LEU A 135 -5.11 19.01 12.86
C LEU A 135 -4.96 18.53 14.33
N SER A 136 -3.80 18.77 14.96
CA SER A 136 -3.55 18.62 16.40
C SER A 136 -4.46 19.40 17.36
N ARG A 137 -5.18 20.42 16.89
CA ARG A 137 -6.07 21.24 17.73
C ARG A 137 -7.40 20.54 18.06
N PHE A 138 -7.62 19.32 17.54
CA PHE A 138 -8.68 18.41 17.98
C PHE A 138 -8.22 17.51 19.14
N LYS A 139 -7.61 18.11 20.16
CA LYS A 139 -7.47 17.55 21.50
C LYS A 139 -8.02 18.53 22.52
#